data_AF-A0A7K8ZZ71-F1
#
_entry.id   AF-A0A7K8ZZ71-F1
#
_cell.length_a   1.000
_cell.length_b   1.000
_cell.length_c   1.000
_cell.angle_alpha   90.00
_cell.angle_beta   90.00
_cell.angle_gamma   90.00
#
_symmetry.space_group_name_H-M   'P 1'
#
loop_
_entity.id
_entity.type
_entity.pdbx_description
1 polymer ?
#
loop_
_entity_poly.entity_id
_entity_poly.type
_entity_poly.pdbx_seq_one_letter_code
_entity_poly.pdbx_strand_id
1 'polypeptide(L)'
;RNIVLASHLKPLEKKDRLGERRNVLWNPCAAPATAPPARTEEIPLELDRLPGTAVEFHRDWRRCLKSGTEKYQFLLELGGQTLGRIFRTDVGFGLLGEFLMVLAQNIRPGDRVAVLGILQALAGTGRFGLNVELLSQSEKENGRDLFRKLQSLSRECWAAGQPGQEAGRESHPMQTPLEQEGEEGRAVVELMELYQLS
;
A
#
# COMPACT_ATOMS: atom_id res chain seq x y z
N ARG A 1 -21.01 -27.64 23.59
CA ARG A 1 -21.05 -28.84 22.71
C ARG A 1 -22.44 -29.00 22.08
N ASN A 2 -23.03 -27.92 21.53
CA ASN A 2 -24.46 -27.89 21.12
C ASN A 2 -24.67 -27.92 19.59
N ILE A 3 -23.61 -27.92 18.79
CA ILE A 3 -23.71 -28.09 17.32
C ILE A 3 -24.23 -29.50 16.95
N VAL A 4 -23.98 -30.50 17.81
CA VAL A 4 -24.35 -31.90 17.56
C VAL A 4 -25.86 -32.17 17.71
N LEU A 5 -26.63 -31.18 18.19
CA LEU A 5 -28.09 -31.34 18.36
C LEU A 5 -28.87 -31.06 17.07
N ALA A 6 -28.33 -30.26 16.14
CA ALA A 6 -29.03 -29.85 14.92
C ALA A 6 -28.96 -30.88 13.78
N SER A 7 -28.17 -31.95 13.90
CA SER A 7 -28.05 -32.99 12.86
C SER A 7 -29.26 -33.91 12.75
N HIS A 8 -30.20 -33.85 13.70
CA HIS A 8 -31.43 -34.65 13.70
C HIS A 8 -32.61 -33.95 13.01
N LEU A 9 -32.38 -32.83 12.32
CA LEU A 9 -33.42 -32.20 11.52
C LEU A 9 -33.75 -33.12 10.33
N LYS A 10 -34.96 -33.68 10.33
CA LYS A 10 -35.49 -34.41 9.18
C LYS A 10 -35.49 -33.48 7.96
N PRO A 11 -34.96 -33.91 6.81
CA PRO A 11 -35.10 -33.16 5.58
C PRO A 11 -36.57 -32.90 5.28
N LEU A 12 -36.91 -31.66 4.91
CA LEU A 12 -38.27 -31.26 4.55
C LEU A 12 -38.80 -32.17 3.44
N GLU A 13 -39.98 -32.75 3.65
CA GLU A 13 -40.60 -33.59 2.64
C GLU A 13 -41.10 -32.72 1.48
N LYS A 14 -41.23 -33.31 0.28
CA LYS A 14 -41.60 -32.58 -0.94
C LYS A 14 -42.95 -31.84 -0.83
N LYS A 15 -43.77 -32.22 0.16
CA LYS A 15 -45.10 -31.71 0.48
C LYS A 15 -45.08 -30.54 1.50
N ASP A 16 -43.98 -30.38 2.24
CA ASP A 16 -43.79 -29.32 3.25
C ASP A 16 -43.34 -27.98 2.64
N ARG A 17 -43.31 -27.89 1.31
CA ARG A 17 -42.97 -26.65 0.60
C ARG A 17 -44.13 -25.69 0.71
N LEU A 18 -44.02 -24.72 1.62
CA LEU A 18 -44.97 -23.64 1.76
C LEU A 18 -44.91 -22.75 0.50
N GLY A 19 -45.80 -23.01 -0.45
CA GLY A 19 -46.04 -22.17 -1.62
C GLY A 19 -45.47 -22.69 -2.94
N GLU A 20 -46.14 -22.29 -4.02
CA GLU A 20 -45.68 -22.45 -5.39
C GLU A 20 -44.26 -21.90 -5.51
N ARG A 21 -43.35 -22.66 -6.12
CA ARG A 21 -41.93 -22.27 -6.30
C ARG A 21 -41.86 -20.97 -7.10
N ARG A 22 -41.95 -19.82 -6.44
CA ARG A 22 -41.43 -18.58 -6.99
C ARG A 22 -39.93 -18.81 -7.11
N ASN A 23 -39.45 -18.89 -8.34
CA ASN A 23 -38.03 -18.83 -8.65
C ASN A 23 -37.54 -17.48 -8.13
N VAL A 24 -37.17 -17.42 -6.85
CA VAL A 24 -36.48 -16.28 -6.28
C VAL A 24 -35.11 -16.30 -6.92
N LEU A 25 -34.97 -15.54 -8.00
CA LEU A 25 -33.69 -15.19 -8.59
C LEU A 25 -32.93 -14.44 -7.51
N TRP A 26 -32.04 -15.14 -6.81
CA TRP A 26 -31.08 -14.57 -5.86
C TRP A 26 -30.12 -13.55 -6.51
N ASN A 27 -30.25 -13.34 -7.82
CA ASN A 27 -29.56 -12.33 -8.59
C ASN A 27 -30.57 -11.53 -9.44
N PRO A 28 -30.94 -10.29 -9.05
CA PRO A 28 -31.85 -9.45 -9.82
C PRO A 28 -31.27 -9.05 -11.20
N CYS A 29 -29.97 -9.24 -11.42
CA CYS A 29 -29.30 -9.01 -12.71
C CYS A 29 -29.17 -10.29 -13.57
N ALA A 30 -29.58 -11.46 -13.07
CA ALA A 30 -29.60 -12.70 -13.85
C ALA A 30 -30.90 -12.80 -14.66
N ALA A 31 -31.17 -11.83 -15.53
CA ALA A 31 -32.06 -12.10 -16.64
C ALA A 31 -31.37 -13.15 -17.54
N PRO A 32 -32.09 -14.14 -18.09
CA PRO A 32 -31.56 -15.00 -19.15
C PRO A 32 -31.47 -14.15 -20.43
N ALA A 33 -30.48 -13.27 -20.49
CA ALA A 33 -30.14 -12.57 -21.71
C ALA A 33 -29.34 -13.54 -22.58
N THR A 34 -29.83 -13.79 -23.79
CA THR A 34 -29.00 -14.26 -24.90
C THR A 34 -27.97 -13.18 -25.18
N ALA A 35 -26.91 -13.13 -24.37
CA ALA A 35 -25.84 -12.18 -24.53
C ALA A 35 -24.95 -12.63 -25.70
N PRO A 36 -24.58 -11.74 -26.64
CA PRO A 36 -23.53 -12.05 -27.61
C PRO A 36 -22.23 -12.41 -26.87
N PRO A 37 -21.32 -13.20 -27.49
CA PRO A 37 -20.12 -13.68 -26.84
C PRO A 37 -19.39 -12.50 -26.19
N ALA A 38 -18.99 -12.71 -24.93
CA ALA A 38 -18.27 -11.75 -24.12
C ALA A 38 -17.20 -11.08 -24.97
N ARG A 39 -17.50 -9.86 -25.43
CA ARG A 39 -16.48 -9.01 -26.01
C ARG A 39 -15.52 -8.79 -24.85
N THR A 40 -14.26 -9.16 -25.07
CA THR A 40 -13.15 -8.60 -24.32
C THR A 40 -13.20 -7.10 -24.60
N GLU A 41 -14.05 -6.38 -23.87
CA GLU A 41 -13.92 -4.95 -23.75
C GLU A 41 -12.58 -4.76 -23.04
N GLU A 42 -11.54 -4.52 -23.83
CA GLU A 42 -10.31 -3.92 -23.35
C GLU A 42 -10.74 -2.61 -22.68
N ILE A 43 -10.90 -2.67 -21.36
CA ILE A 43 -11.14 -1.49 -20.54
C ILE A 43 -10.01 -0.53 -20.89
N PRO A 44 -10.31 0.68 -21.42
CA PRO A 44 -9.27 1.64 -21.77
C PRO A 44 -8.30 1.78 -20.60
N LEU A 45 -7.00 1.75 -20.89
CA LEU A 45 -5.96 1.94 -19.90
C LEU A 45 -6.09 3.37 -19.34
N GLU A 46 -6.88 3.55 -18.29
CA GLU A 46 -7.08 4.85 -17.62
C GLU A 46 -5.88 5.22 -16.74
N LEU A 47 -4.64 5.04 -17.21
CA LEU A 47 -3.46 5.57 -16.51
C LEU A 47 -3.26 7.07 -16.75
N ASP A 48 -4.05 7.69 -17.63
CA ASP A 48 -3.96 9.13 -17.92
C ASP A 48 -4.29 10.01 -16.71
N ARG A 49 -4.84 9.43 -15.63
CA ARG A 49 -5.17 10.13 -14.39
C ARG A 49 -4.71 9.32 -13.18
N LEU A 50 -4.16 10.02 -12.19
CA LEU A 50 -3.82 9.42 -10.90
C LEU A 50 -5.09 8.98 -10.15
N PRO A 51 -5.07 7.82 -9.47
CA PRO A 51 -6.23 7.33 -8.72
C PRO A 51 -6.63 8.29 -7.61
N GLY A 52 -7.94 8.55 -7.49
CA GLY A 52 -8.53 9.30 -6.39
C GLY A 52 -9.02 8.40 -5.26
N THR A 53 -9.24 7.12 -5.53
CA THR A 53 -9.84 6.16 -4.59
C THR A 53 -9.02 4.86 -4.47
N ALA A 54 -9.22 4.11 -3.38
CA ALA A 54 -8.53 2.84 -3.16
C ALA A 54 -8.88 1.79 -4.23
N VAL A 55 -10.11 1.84 -4.76
CA VAL A 55 -10.57 0.91 -5.79
C VAL A 55 -9.86 1.16 -7.12
N GLU A 56 -9.73 2.43 -7.53
CA GLU A 56 -8.95 2.84 -8.71
C GLU A 56 -7.49 2.45 -8.54
N PHE A 57 -6.89 2.75 -7.38
CA PHE A 57 -5.51 2.34 -7.09
C PHE A 57 -5.35 0.82 -7.25
N HIS A 58 -6.20 0.01 -6.62
CA HIS A 58 -6.09 -1.45 -6.71
C HIS A 58 -6.25 -1.96 -8.15
N ARG A 59 -7.15 -1.36 -8.92
CA ARG A 59 -7.33 -1.68 -10.35
C ARG A 59 -6.03 -1.44 -11.10
N ASP A 60 -5.46 -0.25 -10.98
CA ASP A 60 -4.28 0.16 -11.75
C ASP A 60 -3.04 -0.63 -11.29
N TRP A 61 -2.88 -0.82 -9.97
CA TRP A 61 -1.81 -1.59 -9.35
C TRP A 61 -1.74 -3.05 -9.82
N ARG A 62 -2.89 -3.68 -10.06
CA ARG A 62 -2.97 -5.10 -10.47
C ARG A 62 -3.03 -5.26 -11.98
N ARG A 63 -3.73 -4.37 -12.68
CA ARG A 63 -4.01 -4.53 -14.12
C ARG A 63 -2.98 -3.85 -15.01
N CYS A 64 -2.46 -2.70 -14.60
CA CYS A 64 -1.67 -1.85 -15.50
C CYS A 64 -0.17 -1.87 -15.16
N LEU A 65 0.19 -1.91 -13.88
CA LEU A 65 1.60 -1.91 -13.46
C LEU A 65 2.14 -3.35 -13.42
N LYS A 66 3.08 -3.67 -14.31
CA LYS A 66 3.61 -5.03 -14.46
C LYS A 66 5.00 -5.20 -13.89
N SER A 67 5.83 -4.17 -13.98
CA SER A 67 7.18 -4.19 -13.44
C SER A 67 7.26 -3.57 -12.05
N GLY A 68 8.26 -3.98 -11.26
CA GLY A 68 8.57 -3.36 -9.97
C GLY A 68 8.94 -1.88 -10.12
N THR A 69 9.65 -1.52 -11.18
CA THR A 69 10.04 -0.13 -11.47
C THR A 69 8.84 0.77 -11.77
N GLU A 70 7.87 0.30 -12.57
CA GLU A 70 6.62 1.04 -12.82
C GLU A 70 5.84 1.24 -11.53
N LYS A 71 5.70 0.18 -10.72
CA LYS A 71 5.06 0.26 -9.40
C LYS A 71 5.76 1.25 -8.48
N TYR A 72 7.08 1.27 -8.48
CA TYR A 72 7.88 2.18 -7.69
C TYR A 72 7.66 3.64 -8.12
N GLN A 73 7.77 3.93 -9.41
CA GLN A 73 7.53 5.27 -9.95
C GLN A 73 6.11 5.75 -9.64
N PHE A 74 5.12 4.88 -9.78
CA PHE A 74 3.74 5.19 -9.45
C PHE A 74 3.53 5.56 -7.98
N LEU A 75 4.19 4.86 -7.04
CA LEU A 75 4.16 5.22 -5.63
C LEU A 75 4.78 6.59 -5.36
N LEU A 76 5.92 6.89 -6.00
CA LEU A 76 6.57 8.19 -5.88
C LEU A 76 5.72 9.32 -6.46
N GLU A 77 5.10 9.10 -7.62
CA GLU A 77 4.25 10.09 -8.31
C GLU A 77 2.99 10.43 -7.49
N LEU A 78 2.37 9.42 -6.88
CA LEU A 78 1.26 9.65 -5.94
C LEU A 78 1.71 10.38 -4.67
N GLY A 79 2.86 9.95 -4.14
CA GLY A 79 3.43 10.48 -2.91
C GLY A 79 2.63 10.14 -1.65
N GLY A 80 3.21 10.45 -0.50
CA GLY A 80 2.63 10.09 0.80
C GLY A 80 1.27 10.73 1.07
N GLN A 81 1.07 12.01 0.76
CA GLN A 81 -0.20 12.70 1.04
C GLN A 81 -1.39 12.06 0.31
N THR A 82 -1.24 11.77 -0.98
CA THR A 82 -2.29 11.16 -1.79
C THR A 82 -2.56 9.73 -1.34
N LEU A 83 -1.51 8.95 -1.09
CA LEU A 83 -1.63 7.58 -0.58
C LEU A 83 -2.34 7.54 0.77
N GLY A 84 -1.99 8.43 1.70
CA GLY A 84 -2.66 8.53 3.00
C GLY A 84 -4.15 8.90 2.88
N ARG A 85 -4.52 9.72 1.89
CA ARG A 85 -5.93 10.03 1.60
C ARG A 85 -6.66 8.83 1.00
N ILE A 86 -6.05 8.15 0.04
CA ILE A 86 -6.62 6.97 -0.65
C ILE A 86 -6.86 5.85 0.35
N PHE A 87 -5.87 5.55 1.19
CA PHE A 87 -5.88 4.44 2.15
C PHE A 87 -6.24 4.86 3.58
N ARG A 88 -6.89 6.01 3.75
CA ARG A 88 -7.22 6.59 5.07
C ARG A 88 -7.81 5.56 6.04
N THR A 89 -8.71 4.71 5.54
CA THR A 89 -9.36 3.67 6.34
C THR A 89 -8.49 2.43 6.50
N ASP A 90 -7.93 1.92 5.40
CA ASP A 90 -7.16 0.68 5.34
C ASP A 90 -6.32 0.66 4.05
N VAL A 91 -5.10 0.13 4.12
CA VAL A 91 -4.23 -0.14 2.95
C VAL A 91 -4.71 -1.39 2.20
N GLY A 92 -5.37 -2.31 2.92
CA GLY A 92 -5.86 -3.55 2.36
C GLY A 92 -4.83 -4.68 2.41
N PHE A 93 -5.36 -5.90 2.51
CA PHE A 93 -4.57 -7.10 2.76
C PHE A 93 -3.48 -7.35 1.71
N GLY A 94 -2.25 -7.59 2.16
CA GLY A 94 -1.08 -7.92 1.34
C GLY A 94 -0.45 -6.74 0.61
N LEU A 95 -1.15 -5.61 0.47
CA LEU A 95 -0.64 -4.47 -0.29
C LEU A 95 0.52 -3.77 0.44
N LEU A 96 0.47 -3.69 1.78
CA LEU A 96 1.58 -3.13 2.57
C LEU A 96 2.89 -3.89 2.36
N GLY A 97 2.84 -5.22 2.34
CA GLY A 97 4.01 -6.06 2.08
C GLY A 97 4.56 -5.89 0.66
N GLU A 98 3.67 -5.81 -0.34
CA GLU A 98 4.05 -5.47 -1.72
C GLU A 98 4.72 -4.09 -1.81
N PHE A 99 4.22 -3.07 -1.10
CA PHE A 99 4.84 -1.75 -1.08
C PHE A 99 6.25 -1.79 -0.50
N LEU A 100 6.44 -2.43 0.66
CA LEU A 100 7.75 -2.57 1.29
C LEU A 100 8.76 -3.25 0.34
N MET A 101 8.33 -4.33 -0.33
CA MET A 101 9.16 -5.03 -1.32
C MET A 101 9.53 -4.14 -2.50
N VAL A 102 8.55 -3.47 -3.12
CA VAL A 102 8.78 -2.62 -4.31
C VAL A 102 9.72 -1.46 -3.96
N LEU A 103 9.52 -0.82 -2.81
CA LEU A 103 10.39 0.25 -2.32
C LEU A 103 11.80 -0.27 -2.04
N ALA A 104 11.95 -1.40 -1.35
CA ALA A 104 13.26 -1.98 -1.05
C ALA A 104 14.08 -2.28 -2.31
N GLN A 105 13.42 -2.81 -3.35
CA GLN A 105 14.09 -3.25 -4.58
C GLN A 105 14.49 -2.09 -5.49
N ASN A 106 13.81 -0.94 -5.43
CA ASN A 106 13.93 0.12 -6.43
C ASN A 106 14.39 1.48 -5.89
N ILE A 107 14.59 1.61 -4.57
CA ILE A 107 15.01 2.87 -3.93
C ILE A 107 16.30 3.44 -4.53
N ARG A 108 16.31 4.76 -4.74
CA ARG A 108 17.47 5.52 -5.21
C ARG A 108 17.88 6.58 -4.17
N PRO A 109 19.15 7.05 -4.18
CA PRO A 109 19.62 8.05 -3.21
C PRO A 109 18.79 9.34 -3.13
N GLY A 110 18.27 9.82 -4.27
CA GLY A 110 17.46 11.05 -4.34
C GLY A 110 16.03 10.92 -3.81
N ASP A 111 15.54 9.69 -3.62
CA ASP A 111 14.12 9.45 -3.33
C ASP A 111 13.86 9.26 -1.82
N ARG A 112 14.90 9.38 -0.97
CA ARG A 112 14.83 9.10 0.48
C ARG A 112 13.67 9.83 1.17
N VAL A 113 13.57 11.14 0.96
CA VAL A 113 12.53 11.98 1.59
C VAL A 113 11.13 11.57 1.13
N ALA A 114 10.97 11.30 -0.17
CA ALA A 114 9.69 10.86 -0.73
C ALA A 114 9.26 9.49 -0.16
N VAL A 115 10.20 8.54 -0.08
CA VAL A 115 9.94 7.21 0.49
C VAL A 115 9.58 7.30 1.97
N LEU A 116 10.27 8.14 2.75
CA LEU A 116 9.91 8.38 4.16
C LEU A 116 8.51 8.98 4.29
N GLY A 117 8.17 9.95 3.45
CA GLY A 117 6.83 10.54 3.43
C GLY A 117 5.73 9.53 3.09
N ILE A 118 6.02 8.57 2.20
CA ILE A 118 5.10 7.46 1.88
C ILE A 118 4.93 6.54 3.10
N LEU A 119 6.03 6.09 3.71
CA LEU A 119 5.98 5.20 4.88
C LEU A 119 5.25 5.86 6.06
N GLN A 120 5.48 7.15 6.30
CA GLN A 120 4.78 7.92 7.33
C GLN A 120 3.27 7.99 7.06
N ALA A 121 2.88 8.26 5.81
CA ALA A 121 1.47 8.32 5.45
C ALA A 121 0.76 6.96 5.60
N LEU A 122 1.44 5.87 5.25
CA LEU A 122 0.93 4.50 5.43
C LEU A 122 0.80 4.14 6.92
N ALA A 123 1.76 4.54 7.74
CA ALA A 123 1.71 4.36 9.20
C ALA A 123 0.52 5.10 9.84
N GLY A 124 0.09 6.22 9.25
CA GLY A 124 -1.08 7.00 9.68
C GLY A 124 -2.44 6.44 9.27
N THR A 125 -2.51 5.28 8.60
CA THR A 125 -3.79 4.70 8.15
C THR A 125 -4.54 3.99 9.27
N GLY A 126 -5.87 4.00 9.23
CA GLY A 126 -6.71 3.56 10.36
C GLY A 126 -6.53 2.10 10.79
N ARG A 127 -6.08 1.21 9.90
CA ARG A 127 -5.82 -0.21 10.18
C ARG A 127 -4.36 -0.60 10.04
N PHE A 128 -3.44 0.35 10.19
CA PHE A 128 -2.01 0.10 10.02
C PHE A 128 -1.49 -1.06 10.89
N GLY A 129 -1.81 -1.07 12.19
CA GLY A 129 -1.35 -2.13 13.10
C GLY A 129 -1.74 -3.54 12.65
N LEU A 130 -2.99 -3.72 12.18
CA LEU A 130 -3.45 -5.00 11.64
C LEU A 130 -2.68 -5.38 10.37
N ASN A 131 -2.40 -4.42 9.48
CA ASN A 131 -1.61 -4.70 8.27
C ASN A 131 -0.18 -5.13 8.62
N VAL A 132 0.42 -4.55 9.66
CA VAL A 132 1.76 -4.93 10.16
C VAL A 132 1.76 -6.34 10.77
N GLU A 133 0.75 -6.67 11.57
CA GLU A 133 0.60 -8.02 12.16
C GLU A 133 0.45 -9.11 11.09
N LEU A 134 -0.18 -8.78 9.97
CA LEU A 134 -0.41 -9.70 8.86
C LEU A 134 0.79 -9.83 7.90
N LEU A 135 1.86 -9.06 8.09
CA LEU A 135 3.09 -9.21 7.30
C LEU A 135 3.73 -10.57 7.57
N SER A 136 4.02 -11.30 6.50
CA SER A 136 4.83 -12.52 6.55
C SER A 136 6.29 -12.20 6.92
N GLN A 137 7.03 -13.22 7.36
CA GLN A 137 8.44 -13.06 7.70
C GLN A 137 9.28 -12.56 6.52
N SER A 138 8.97 -12.99 5.29
CA SER A 138 9.63 -12.55 4.07
C SER A 138 9.39 -11.05 3.80
N GLU A 139 8.15 -10.58 3.98
CA GLU A 139 7.81 -9.17 3.82
C GLU A 139 8.45 -8.29 4.90
N LYS A 140 8.54 -8.79 6.14
CA LYS A 140 9.28 -8.10 7.21
C LYS A 140 10.76 -7.97 6.87
N GLU A 141 11.39 -8.97 6.26
CA GLU A 141 12.79 -8.87 5.81
C GLU A 141 12.95 -7.83 4.70
N ASN A 142 12.03 -7.77 3.73
CA ASN A 142 12.03 -6.70 2.72
C ASN A 142 11.93 -5.31 3.37
N GLY A 143 11.11 -5.17 4.41
CA GLY A 143 11.03 -3.95 5.21
C GLY A 143 12.37 -3.63 5.90
N ARG A 144 12.99 -4.60 6.58
CA ARG A 144 14.31 -4.41 7.23
C ARG A 144 15.38 -3.99 6.23
N ASP A 145 15.38 -4.58 5.04
CA ASP A 145 16.29 -4.19 3.96
C ASP A 145 16.05 -2.77 3.47
N LEU A 146 14.80 -2.36 3.29
CA LEU A 146 14.44 -0.98 2.95
C LEU A 146 14.96 0.01 4.00
N PHE A 147 14.70 -0.23 5.28
CA PHE A 147 15.15 0.67 6.34
C PHE A 147 16.67 0.73 6.47
N ARG A 148 17.37 -0.40 6.25
CA ARG A 148 18.84 -0.44 6.19
C ARG A 148 19.39 0.42 5.05
N LYS A 149 18.77 0.37 3.88
CA LYS A 149 19.10 1.24 2.72
C LYS A 149 18.83 2.71 3.04
N LEU A 150 17.70 3.04 3.66
CA LEU A 150 17.37 4.41 4.07
C LEU A 150 18.40 4.99 5.06
N GLN A 151 18.98 4.15 5.93
CA GLN A 151 20.06 4.53 6.84
C GLN A 151 21.42 4.67 6.14
N SER A 152 21.72 3.84 5.13
CA SER A 152 22.99 3.98 4.40
C SER A 152 23.02 5.27 3.57
N LEU A 153 21.90 5.61 2.93
CA LEU A 153 21.76 6.83 2.13
C LEU A 153 21.99 8.11 2.96
N SER A 154 21.63 8.11 4.25
CA SER A 154 21.92 9.25 5.13
C SER A 154 23.41 9.44 5.40
N ARG A 155 24.18 8.36 5.37
CA ARG A 155 25.63 8.37 5.62
C ARG A 155 26.41 8.77 4.38
N GLU A 156 25.89 8.48 3.20
CA GLU A 156 26.50 8.84 1.91
C GLU A 156 26.41 10.35 1.65
N CYS A 157 25.35 11.02 2.11
CA CYS A 157 25.25 12.49 2.07
C CYS A 157 26.39 13.17 2.85
N TRP A 158 26.73 12.61 4.02
CA TRP A 158 27.87 13.08 4.83
C TRP A 158 29.24 12.88 4.18
N ALA A 159 29.41 11.82 3.38
CA ALA A 159 30.68 11.55 2.71
C ALA A 159 30.94 12.48 1.50
N ALA A 160 29.88 12.99 0.85
CA ALA A 160 29.99 13.91 -0.27
C ALA A 160 30.10 15.40 0.15
N GLY A 161 29.82 15.71 1.41
CA GLY A 161 29.70 17.08 1.94
C GLY A 161 30.95 17.70 2.57
N GLN A 162 32.17 17.22 2.29
CA GLN A 162 33.40 17.94 2.66
C GLN A 162 33.99 18.75 1.49
N PRO A 163 33.49 19.96 1.17
CA PRO A 163 34.31 20.99 0.57
C PRO A 163 35.03 21.76 1.70
N GLY A 164 36.33 22.00 1.50
CA GLY A 164 37.16 22.78 2.40
C GLY A 164 36.59 24.18 2.67
N GLN A 165 36.93 24.69 3.85
CA GLN A 165 36.69 26.06 4.31
C GLN A 165 36.96 27.10 3.21
N GLU A 166 35.96 27.90 2.85
CA GLU A 166 36.17 29.30 2.49
C GLU A 166 35.07 30.18 3.10
N ALA A 167 35.51 31.25 3.74
CA ALA A 167 34.74 32.18 4.53
C ALA A 167 34.01 33.22 3.66
N GLY A 168 32.77 33.57 4.00
CA GLY A 168 32.12 34.77 3.46
C GLY A 168 30.60 34.81 3.56
N ARG A 169 30.09 35.40 4.66
CA ARG A 169 28.91 36.29 4.78
C ARG A 169 27.67 36.03 3.88
N GLU A 170 26.53 35.73 4.50
CA GLU A 170 25.34 36.61 4.58
C GLU A 170 24.13 35.91 5.25
N SER A 171 23.36 36.69 6.01
CA SER A 171 22.30 36.26 6.93
C SER A 171 20.97 36.03 6.22
N HIS A 172 20.51 34.77 6.19
CA HIS A 172 19.12 34.38 5.93
C HIS A 172 18.72 33.32 6.97
N PRO A 173 17.46 33.27 7.44
CA PRO A 173 16.99 32.20 8.33
C PRO A 173 16.77 30.96 7.46
N MET A 174 17.87 30.36 7.02
CA MET A 174 17.90 29.11 6.26
C MET A 174 17.92 28.00 7.31
N GLN A 175 16.84 27.23 7.41
CA GLN A 175 16.85 26.00 8.19
C GLN A 175 18.08 25.19 7.74
N THR A 176 18.93 24.87 8.68
CA THR A 176 20.24 24.32 8.35
C THR A 176 20.08 22.88 7.84
N PRO A 177 20.75 22.47 6.75
CA PRO A 177 20.68 21.10 6.24
C PRO A 177 20.97 20.03 7.31
N LEU A 178 21.77 20.40 8.31
CA LEU A 178 22.12 19.59 9.48
C LEU A 178 20.94 19.22 10.38
N GLU A 179 19.94 20.10 10.54
CA GLU A 179 18.76 19.82 11.38
C GLU A 179 17.80 18.85 10.67
N GLN A 180 17.60 19.05 9.37
CA GLN A 180 16.72 18.24 8.54
C GLN A 180 17.22 16.78 8.43
N GLU A 181 18.52 16.55 8.32
CA GLU A 181 19.09 15.19 8.29
C GLU A 181 18.95 14.44 9.63
N GLY A 182 19.07 15.16 10.75
CA GLY A 182 18.86 14.60 12.09
C GLY A 182 17.41 14.21 12.33
N GLU A 183 16.47 15.01 11.81
CA GLU A 183 15.04 14.70 11.82
C GLU A 183 14.72 13.47 10.96
N GLU A 184 15.27 13.37 9.75
CA GLU A 184 15.09 12.20 8.88
C GLU A 184 15.67 10.92 9.49
N GLY A 185 16.84 11.00 10.14
CA GLY A 185 17.44 9.87 10.86
C GLY A 185 16.57 9.40 12.01
N ARG A 186 15.96 10.33 12.77
CA ARG A 186 15.02 9.99 13.85
C ARG A 186 13.73 9.36 13.30
N ALA A 187 13.19 9.92 12.23
CA ALA A 187 11.98 9.42 11.57
C ALA A 187 12.16 7.97 11.08
N VAL A 188 13.34 7.63 10.56
CA VAL A 188 13.68 6.25 10.17
C VAL A 188 13.56 5.28 11.35
N VAL A 189 14.09 5.64 12.52
CA VAL A 189 14.05 4.78 13.71
C VAL A 189 12.62 4.63 14.23
N GLU A 190 11.88 5.72 14.31
CA GLU A 190 10.46 5.70 14.74
C GLU A 190 9.61 4.83 13.81
N LEU A 191 9.79 4.97 12.49
CA LEU A 191 9.10 4.15 11.52
C LEU A 191 9.49 2.67 11.62
N MET A 192 10.75 2.33 11.90
CA MET A 192 11.13 0.93 12.13
C MET A 192 10.38 0.31 13.32
N GLU A 193 10.20 1.07 14.40
CA GLU A 193 9.43 0.62 15.57
C GLU A 193 7.95 0.43 15.23
N LEU A 194 7.34 1.39 14.52
CA LEU A 194 5.94 1.31 14.09
C LEU A 194 5.67 0.10 13.19
N TYR A 195 6.59 -0.22 12.30
CA TYR A 195 6.49 -1.39 11.43
C TYR A 195 6.92 -2.71 12.11
N GLN A 196 7.34 -2.67 13.39
CA GLN A 196 7.82 -3.83 14.16
C GLN A 196 9.02 -4.53 13.48
N LEU A 197 9.94 -3.73 12.93
CA LEU A 197 11.12 -4.18 12.18
C LEU A 197 12.44 -3.93 12.92
N SER A 198 12.36 -3.47 14.17
CA SER A 198 13.48 -3.38 15.10
C SER A 198 14.07 -4.74 15.45
#